data_AF-A0A3L9YDN3-F1
#
_entry.id   AF-A0A3L9YDN3-F1
#
_cell.length_a   1.000
_cell.length_b   1.000
_cell.length_c   1.000
_cell.angle_alpha   90.00
_cell.angle_beta   90.00
_cell.angle_gamma   90.00
#
_symmetry.space_group_name_H-M   'P 1'
#
loop_
_entity.id
_entity.type
_entity.pdbx_description
1 polymer ?
#
loop_
_entity_poly.entity_id
_entity_poly.type
_entity_poly.pdbx_seq_one_letter_code
_entity_poly.pdbx_strand_id
1 'polypeptide(L)'
;MKKLLKPACIGFYILMLLAFFIAGLFFAGWIDAGKNQGLAGGAIVVGYGVMFGGIAFIASFFIAYYLQIKTLVKLNWLLIVLILVTYGYKHYEFTQRDKKQDERNDQIRQSPKTPTQTAEEVKTTAMFEVHLGESRTSASRN
;
A
#
# COMPACT_ATOMS: atom_id res chain seq x y z
N MET A 1 16.46 38.02 -0.75
CA MET A 1 16.57 36.86 0.17
C MET A 1 15.63 36.90 1.39
N LYS A 2 15.12 38.07 1.84
CA LYS A 2 14.19 38.17 3.00
C LYS A 2 12.78 37.57 2.83
N LYS A 3 12.42 37.10 1.62
CA LYS A 3 11.11 36.49 1.33
C LYS A 3 11.07 34.98 1.57
N LEU A 4 12.22 34.30 1.51
CA LEU A 4 12.30 32.83 1.54
C LEU A 4 12.15 32.24 2.95
N LEU A 5 12.43 33.03 3.99
CA LEU A 5 12.31 32.64 5.41
C LEU A 5 11.00 33.11 6.06
N LYS A 6 10.06 33.65 5.28
CA LYS A 6 8.75 33.99 5.83
C LYS A 6 8.00 32.69 6.15
N PRO A 7 7.26 32.64 7.27
CA PRO A 7 6.56 31.43 7.70
C PRO A 7 5.61 30.87 6.63
N ALA A 8 5.04 31.74 5.80
CA ALA A 8 4.22 31.33 4.66
C ALA A 8 4.97 30.50 3.60
N CYS A 9 6.25 30.80 3.33
CA CYS A 9 7.07 30.06 2.38
C CYS A 9 7.52 28.71 2.96
N ILE A 10 7.89 28.69 4.24
CA ILE A 10 8.24 27.44 4.95
C ILE A 10 7.04 26.49 4.96
N GLY A 11 5.85 27.03 5.28
CA GLY A 11 4.60 26.28 5.20
C GLY A 11 4.37 25.72 3.79
N PHE A 12 4.59 26.53 2.75
CA PHE A 12 4.43 26.09 1.37
C PHE A 12 5.34 24.93 0.99
N TYR A 13 6.63 24.95 1.39
CA TYR A 13 7.55 23.85 1.09
C TYR A 13 7.10 22.52 1.71
N ILE A 14 6.69 22.57 2.98
CA ILE A 14 6.22 21.38 3.71
C ILE A 14 4.87 20.90 3.14
N LEU A 15 3.94 21.82 2.87
CA LEU A 15 2.64 21.48 2.29
C LEU A 15 2.79 20.91 0.88
N MET A 16 3.69 21.44 0.05
CA MET A 16 3.95 20.91 -1.27
C MET A 16 4.52 19.50 -1.21
N LEU A 17 5.52 19.28 -0.35
CA LEU A 17 6.10 17.95 -0.13
C LEU A 17 5.01 16.96 0.30
N LEU A 18 4.21 17.32 1.30
CA LEU A 18 3.18 16.45 1.86
C LEU A 18 2.05 16.17 0.86
N ALA A 19 1.54 17.20 0.19
CA ALA A 19 0.45 17.06 -0.76
C ALA A 19 0.84 16.20 -1.96
N PHE A 20 2.04 16.40 -2.51
CA PHE A 20 2.51 15.60 -3.64
C PHE A 20 2.97 14.21 -3.23
N PHE A 21 3.45 14.03 -2.00
CA PHE A 21 3.66 12.71 -1.43
C PHE A 21 2.35 11.91 -1.38
N ILE A 22 1.27 12.52 -0.90
CA ILE A 22 -0.07 11.89 -0.90
C ILE A 22 -0.57 11.66 -2.32
N ALA A 23 -0.37 12.61 -3.24
CA ALA A 23 -0.72 12.42 -4.64
C ALA A 23 0.05 11.24 -5.27
N GLY A 24 1.33 11.07 -4.95
CA GLY A 24 2.16 9.94 -5.37
C GLY A 24 1.68 8.60 -4.81
N LEU A 25 1.25 8.57 -3.54
CA LEU A 25 0.62 7.39 -2.93
C LEU A 25 -0.67 7.00 -3.67
N PHE A 26 -1.51 7.97 -4.01
CA PHE A 26 -2.73 7.75 -4.78
C PHE A 26 -2.45 7.26 -6.19
N PHE A 27 -1.46 7.87 -6.85
CA PHE A 27 -1.02 7.45 -8.18
C PHE A 27 -0.53 6.00 -8.18
N ALA A 28 0.30 5.63 -7.21
CA ALA A 28 0.76 4.25 -7.01
C ALA A 28 -0.40 3.28 -6.78
N GLY A 29 -1.40 3.69 -5.98
CA GLY A 29 -2.62 2.92 -5.77
C GLY A 29 -3.45 2.74 -7.04
N TRP A 30 -3.51 3.76 -7.91
CA TRP A 30 -4.24 3.68 -9.18
C TRP A 30 -3.56 2.70 -10.14
N ILE A 31 -2.23 2.77 -10.29
CA ILE A 31 -1.49 1.84 -11.16
C ILE A 31 -1.30 0.45 -10.53
N ASP A 32 -1.95 0.19 -9.38
CA ASP A 32 -1.83 -1.06 -8.63
C ASP A 32 -0.38 -1.44 -8.31
N ALA A 33 0.48 -0.43 -8.10
CA ALA A 33 1.89 -0.63 -7.76
C ALA A 33 1.98 -1.43 -6.46
N GLY A 34 2.45 -2.68 -6.55
CA GLY A 34 2.61 -3.54 -5.38
C GLY A 34 1.39 -4.39 -5.00
N LYS A 35 0.38 -4.51 -5.88
CA LYS A 35 -0.72 -5.48 -5.67
C LYS A 35 -0.16 -6.89 -5.39
N ASN A 36 -0.77 -7.58 -4.42
CA ASN A 36 -0.40 -8.94 -3.96
C ASN A 36 0.99 -9.09 -3.32
N GLN A 37 1.71 -8.00 -3.06
CA GLN A 37 3.04 -8.05 -2.45
C GLN A 37 3.05 -7.71 -0.94
N GLY A 38 1.86 -7.51 -0.35
CA GLY A 38 1.70 -7.23 1.08
C GLY A 38 2.57 -6.05 1.52
N LEU A 39 3.50 -6.30 2.45
CA LEU A 39 4.41 -5.29 2.99
C LEU A 39 5.33 -4.66 1.92
N ALA A 40 5.84 -5.47 0.98
CA ALA A 40 6.69 -4.95 -0.10
C ALA A 40 5.91 -4.02 -1.04
N GLY A 41 4.62 -4.31 -1.26
CA GLY A 41 3.73 -3.41 -1.99
C GLY A 41 3.58 -2.06 -1.29
N GLY A 42 3.48 -2.06 0.04
CA GLY A 42 3.50 -0.83 0.83
C GLY A 42 4.78 0.00 0.63
N ALA A 43 5.95 -0.64 0.62
CA ALA A 43 7.22 0.04 0.38
C ALA A 43 7.31 0.66 -1.03
N ILE A 44 6.82 -0.05 -2.05
CA ILE A 44 6.76 0.48 -3.43
C ILE A 44 5.87 1.72 -3.49
N VAL A 45 4.67 1.64 -2.90
CA VAL A 45 3.71 2.76 -2.85
C VAL A 45 4.30 3.96 -2.12
N VAL A 46 4.97 3.75 -0.99
CA VAL A 46 5.70 4.80 -0.27
C VAL A 46 6.82 5.38 -1.14
N GLY A 47 7.54 4.55 -1.89
CA GLY A 47 8.58 4.99 -2.83
C GLY A 47 8.07 5.95 -3.89
N TYR A 48 6.90 5.67 -4.47
CA TYR A 48 6.22 6.62 -5.38
C TYR A 48 5.86 7.93 -4.68
N GLY A 49 5.36 7.87 -3.44
CA GLY A 49 5.14 9.05 -2.62
C GLY A 49 6.41 9.89 -2.46
N VAL A 50 7.53 9.26 -2.09
CA VAL A 50 8.83 9.95 -1.92
C VAL A 50 9.33 10.54 -3.24
N MET A 51 9.18 9.84 -4.36
CA MET A 51 9.61 10.33 -5.67
C MET A 51 8.84 11.60 -6.07
N PHE A 52 7.51 11.56 -5.96
CA PHE A 52 6.66 12.72 -6.25
C PHE A 52 6.89 13.86 -5.26
N GLY A 53 6.97 13.56 -3.97
CA GLY A 53 7.24 14.53 -2.91
C GLY A 53 8.61 15.20 -3.05
N GLY A 54 9.64 14.45 -3.44
CA GLY A 54 11.00 14.98 -3.66
C GLY A 54 11.06 15.94 -4.84
N ILE A 55 10.48 15.57 -5.98
CA ILE A 55 10.42 16.45 -7.17
C ILE A 55 9.62 17.73 -6.83
N ALA A 56 8.48 17.56 -6.16
CA ALA A 56 7.64 18.68 -5.74
C ALA A 56 8.33 19.60 -4.72
N PHE A 57 9.11 19.04 -3.80
CA PHE A 57 9.89 19.80 -2.83
C PHE A 57 10.95 20.65 -3.53
N ILE A 58 11.69 20.09 -4.49
CA ILE A 58 12.65 20.87 -5.29
C ILE A 58 11.93 21.97 -6.08
N ALA A 59 10.82 21.63 -6.75
CA ALA A 59 10.00 22.60 -7.49
C ALA A 59 9.46 23.73 -6.59
N SER A 60 9.17 23.43 -5.32
CA SER A 60 8.64 24.41 -4.37
C SER A 60 9.59 25.59 -4.12
N PHE A 61 10.91 25.36 -4.16
CA PHE A 61 11.90 26.44 -4.04
C PHE A 61 11.86 27.40 -5.23
N PHE A 62 11.75 26.85 -6.45
CA PHE A 62 11.60 27.67 -7.66
C PHE A 62 10.30 28.46 -7.64
N ILE A 63 9.19 27.81 -7.29
CA ILE A 63 7.87 28.46 -7.21
C ILE A 63 7.90 29.60 -6.18
N ALA A 64 8.46 29.37 -4.98
CA ALA A 64 8.54 30.40 -3.96
C ALA A 64 9.51 31.54 -4.30
N TYR A 65 10.48 31.31 -5.19
CA TYR A 65 11.38 32.35 -5.67
C TYR A 65 10.66 33.34 -6.62
N TYR A 66 9.84 32.82 -7.54
CA TYR A 66 9.16 33.64 -8.54
C TYR A 66 7.81 34.20 -8.08
N LEU A 67 7.09 33.53 -7.17
CA LEU A 67 5.75 33.95 -6.78
C LEU A 67 5.73 35.02 -5.67
N GLN A 68 4.67 35.85 -5.71
CA GLN A 68 4.36 36.77 -4.63
C GLN A 68 3.75 36.02 -3.42
N ILE A 69 3.97 36.55 -2.22
CA ILE A 69 3.50 35.94 -0.97
C ILE A 69 1.98 35.79 -0.93
N LYS A 70 1.23 36.75 -1.49
CA LYS A 70 -0.24 36.67 -1.58
C LYS A 70 -0.69 35.43 -2.36
N THR A 71 0.06 35.05 -3.40
CA THR A 71 -0.22 33.87 -4.21
C THR A 71 0.18 32.59 -3.45
N LEU A 72 1.30 32.59 -2.74
CA LEU A 72 1.70 31.45 -1.90
C LEU A 72 0.68 31.13 -0.82
N VAL A 73 0.05 32.13 -0.19
CA VAL A 73 -1.01 31.91 0.81
C VAL A 73 -2.22 31.21 0.16
N LYS A 74 -2.62 31.60 -1.06
CA LYS A 74 -3.69 30.93 -1.80
C LYS A 74 -3.32 29.48 -2.16
N LEU A 75 -2.07 29.24 -2.58
CA LEU A 75 -1.59 27.88 -2.87
C LEU A 75 -1.57 27.00 -1.62
N ASN A 76 -1.14 27.53 -0.46
CA ASN A 76 -1.21 26.78 0.80
C ASN A 76 -2.64 26.36 1.13
N TRP A 77 -3.58 27.29 0.97
CA TRP A 77 -5.00 26.99 1.18
C TRP A 77 -5.49 25.89 0.24
N LEU A 78 -5.13 25.99 -1.04
CA LEU A 78 -5.46 24.97 -2.05
C LEU A 78 -4.85 23.60 -1.69
N LEU A 79 -3.59 23.55 -1.25
CA LEU A 79 -2.90 22.33 -0.83
C LEU A 79 -3.56 21.70 0.40
N ILE A 80 -3.98 22.50 1.38
CA ILE A 80 -4.72 22.01 2.56
C ILE A 80 -6.04 21.37 2.12
N VAL A 81 -6.80 22.04 1.25
CA VAL A 81 -8.08 21.50 0.74
C VAL A 81 -7.84 20.18 0.00
N LEU A 82 -6.79 20.10 -0.83
CA LEU A 82 -6.41 18.88 -1.54
C LEU A 82 -6.12 17.72 -0.56
N ILE A 83 -5.34 17.98 0.50
CA ILE A 83 -5.04 16.99 1.54
C ILE A 83 -6.32 16.57 2.28
N LEU A 84 -7.20 17.52 2.61
CA LEU A 84 -8.46 17.22 3.29
C LEU A 84 -9.37 16.31 2.44
N VAL A 85 -9.50 16.62 1.15
CA VAL A 85 -10.34 15.86 0.21
C VAL A 85 -9.79 14.44 0.03
N THR A 86 -8.48 14.32 -0.18
CA THR A 86 -7.83 13.00 -0.33
C THR A 86 -7.92 12.17 0.94
N TYR A 87 -7.70 12.77 2.11
CA TYR A 87 -7.85 12.09 3.39
C TYR A 87 -9.31 11.66 3.63
N GLY A 88 -10.27 12.57 3.42
CA GLY A 88 -11.70 12.29 3.57
C GLY A 88 -12.18 11.17 2.66
N TYR A 89 -11.71 11.15 1.41
CA TYR A 89 -12.01 10.07 0.46
C TYR A 89 -11.50 8.71 0.95
N LYS A 90 -10.23 8.62 1.38
CA LYS A 90 -9.67 7.35 1.88
C LYS A 90 -10.36 6.90 3.17
N HIS A 91 -10.68 7.82 4.07
CA HIS A 91 -11.38 7.49 5.30
C HIS A 91 -12.76 6.89 5.02
N TYR A 92 -13.53 7.51 4.12
CA TYR A 92 -14.84 7.00 3.71
C TYR A 92 -14.75 5.65 3.01
N GLU A 93 -13.74 5.46 2.14
CA GLU A 93 -13.46 4.18 1.49
C GLU A 93 -13.13 3.08 2.51
N PHE A 94 -12.33 3.40 3.53
CA PHE A 94 -11.94 2.45 4.57
C PHE A 94 -13.15 2.01 5.40
N THR A 95 -13.97 2.95 5.86
CA THR A 95 -15.20 2.64 6.61
C THR A 95 -16.17 1.77 5.81
N GLN A 96 -16.27 1.95 4.49
CA GLN A 96 -17.09 1.08 3.65
C GLN A 96 -16.51 -0.33 3.50
N ARG A 97 -15.18 -0.45 3.41
CA ARG A 97 -14.51 -1.76 3.32
C ARG A 97 -14.65 -2.53 4.62
N ASP A 98 -14.51 -1.89 5.77
CA ASP A 98 -14.67 -2.52 7.08
C ASP A 98 -16.09 -3.07 7.24
N LYS A 99 -17.13 -2.27 6.90
CA LYS A 99 -18.53 -2.73 6.93
C LYS A 99 -18.78 -3.95 6.04
N LYS A 100 -18.25 -3.95 4.82
CA LYS A 100 -18.39 -5.10 3.89
C LYS A 100 -17.59 -6.32 4.33
N GLN A 101 -16.46 -6.11 5.01
CA GLN A 101 -15.60 -7.18 5.50
C GLN A 101 -16.17 -7.80 6.78
N ASP A 102 -16.81 -7.01 7.64
CA ASP A 102 -17.56 -7.47 8.80
C ASP A 102 -18.79 -8.29 8.38
N GLU A 103 -19.59 -7.80 7.42
CA GLU A 103 -20.72 -8.56 6.86
C GLU A 103 -20.27 -9.90 6.23
N ARG A 104 -19.10 -9.92 5.57
CA ARG A 104 -18.53 -11.14 4.99
C ARG A 104 -18.02 -12.11 6.07
N ASN A 105 -17.40 -11.60 7.13
CA ASN A 105 -16.94 -12.40 8.27
C ASN A 105 -18.10 -12.99 9.08
N ASP A 106 -19.20 -12.26 9.21
CA ASP A 106 -20.42 -12.75 9.85
C ASP A 106 -21.09 -13.86 9.04
N GLN A 107 -21.10 -13.77 7.70
CA GLN A 107 -21.54 -14.89 6.84
C GLN A 107 -20.63 -16.12 6.93
N ILE A 108 -19.30 -15.96 7.01
CA ILE A 108 -18.36 -17.08 7.15
C ILE A 108 -18.49 -17.74 8.54
N ARG A 109 -18.82 -16.98 9.59
CA ARG A 109 -19.10 -17.52 10.93
C ARG A 109 -20.42 -18.30 11.02
N GLN A 110 -21.37 -18.05 10.12
CA GLN A 110 -22.67 -18.75 10.09
C GLN A 110 -22.69 -20.01 9.21
N SER A 111 -21.69 -20.23 8.34
CA SER A 111 -21.53 -21.54 7.70
C SER A 111 -21.00 -22.56 8.71
N PRO A 112 -21.71 -23.67 8.98
CA PRO A 112 -21.20 -24.73 9.82
C PRO A 112 -19.87 -25.21 9.26
N LYS A 113 -18.84 -25.22 10.12
CA LYS A 113 -17.52 -25.79 9.80
C LYS A 113 -17.71 -27.28 9.49
N THR A 114 -17.76 -27.66 8.21
CA THR A 114 -17.41 -29.03 7.83
C THR A 114 -15.91 -29.18 8.08
N PRO A 115 -15.46 -30.08 8.97
CA PRO A 115 -14.04 -30.29 9.18
C PRO A 115 -13.45 -30.92 7.91
N THR A 116 -12.53 -30.22 7.27
CA THR A 116 -11.64 -30.78 6.25
C THR A 116 -10.70 -31.77 6.93
N GLN A 117 -11.15 -33.01 7.11
CA GLN A 117 -10.27 -34.16 7.34
C GLN A 117 -9.70 -34.62 6.00
N THR A 118 -8.66 -33.96 5.47
CA THR A 118 -7.73 -34.62 4.52
C THR A 118 -6.41 -33.85 4.44
N ALA A 119 -5.56 -34.00 5.46
CA ALA A 119 -4.14 -33.65 5.35
C ALA A 119 -3.22 -34.80 5.81
N GLU A 120 -3.75 -36.01 5.98
CA GLU A 120 -3.00 -37.19 6.44
C GLU A 120 -3.01 -38.39 5.48
N GLU A 121 -3.66 -38.30 4.31
CA GLU A 121 -3.72 -39.46 3.39
C GLU A 121 -2.60 -39.45 2.32
N VAL A 122 -1.94 -38.32 2.07
CA VAL A 122 -0.88 -38.26 1.03
C VAL A 122 0.47 -38.79 1.54
N LYS A 123 0.70 -38.82 2.86
CA LYS A 123 1.98 -39.27 3.43
C LYS A 123 2.09 -40.80 3.57
N THR A 124 0.95 -41.48 3.72
CA THR A 124 0.92 -42.94 3.92
C THR A 124 1.15 -43.69 2.62
N THR A 125 0.62 -43.21 1.49
CA THR A 125 0.81 -43.88 0.19
C THR A 125 2.26 -43.76 -0.32
N ALA A 126 2.94 -42.65 -0.05
CA ALA A 126 4.35 -42.47 -0.41
C ALA A 126 5.30 -43.35 0.44
N MET A 127 4.98 -43.62 1.71
CA MET A 127 5.78 -44.54 2.53
C MET A 127 5.47 -46.02 2.22
N PHE A 128 4.25 -46.36 1.83
CA PHE A 128 3.88 -47.74 1.51
C PHE A 128 4.50 -48.22 0.20
N GLU A 129 4.66 -47.34 -0.79
CA GLU A 129 5.32 -47.69 -2.07
C GLU A 129 6.84 -47.86 -1.92
N VAL A 130 7.49 -47.07 -1.05
CA VAL A 130 8.93 -47.17 -0.79
C VAL A 130 9.29 -48.50 -0.11
N HIS A 131 8.45 -49.00 0.79
CA HIS A 131 8.73 -50.27 1.48
C HIS A 131 8.47 -51.52 0.62
N LEU A 132 7.54 -51.44 -0.34
CA LEU A 132 7.30 -52.53 -1.30
C LEU A 132 8.26 -52.54 -2.50
N GLY A 133 8.87 -51.39 -2.84
CA GLY A 133 9.89 -51.29 -3.89
C GLY A 133 11.25 -51.88 -3.49
N GLU A 134 11.61 -51.80 -2.20
CA GLU A 134 12.91 -52.29 -1.71
C GLU A 134 12.97 -53.82 -1.54
N SER A 135 11.81 -54.47 -1.39
CA SER A 135 11.72 -55.93 -1.21
C SER A 135 11.80 -56.74 -2.51
N ARG A 136 11.79 -56.08 -3.69
CA ARG A 136 11.86 -56.76 -5.00
C ARG A 136 13.24 -56.73 -5.67
N THR A 137 14.16 -55.89 -5.21
CA THR A 137 15.50 -55.75 -5.82
C THR A 137 16.57 -56.65 -5.21
N SER A 138 16.27 -57.35 -4.10
CA SER A 138 17.18 -58.30 -3.45
C SER A 138 16.98 -59.76 -3.88
N ALA A 139 16.00 -60.07 -4.75
CA ALA A 139 15.75 -61.42 -5.26
C ALA A 139 16.35 -61.70 -6.67
N SER A 140 17.06 -60.74 -7.27
CA SER A 140 17.65 -60.89 -8.62
C SER A 140 19.14 -60.55 -8.64
N ARG A 141 19.91 -61.21 -7.78
CA ARG A 141 21.37 -61.31 -7.89
C ARG A 141 21.84 -62.64 -7.29
N ASN A 142 21.67 -63.69 -8.06
CA ASN A 142 22.53 -64.88 -8.04
C ASN A 142 22.92 -65.17 -9.49
#